data_AF-A0A9P9RBW4-F1
#
_entry.id   AF-A0A9P9RBW4-F1
#
_cell.length_a   1.000
_cell.length_b   1.000
_cell.length_c   1.000
_cell.angle_alpha   90.00
_cell.angle_beta   90.00
_cell.angle_gamma   90.00
#
_symmetry.space_group_name_H-M   'P 1'
#
loop_
_entity.id
_entity.type
_entity.pdbx_description
1 polymer ?
#
loop_
_entity_poly.entity_id
_entity_poly.type
_entity_poly.pdbx_seq_one_letter_code
_entity_poly.pdbx_strand_id
1 'polypeptide(L)'
;MRRFLCFSLATLLLHPTHGQANSQHLLTDDIRIQEDTMSIPFANSQPFCVHDKARLTRGFEDAMLLAHTALAWIEKPTTDPAAHVFKKYFKTSDKTKVKAVFESIVGDRNKFVSGNDRLKNVHFTYLDLHGGCDSATNPQPGSILMYNSQWHNKVEKPSFIVVCPQLWAISFPDMSDIKCEEVCTAQSCTFSYRMRSIGEFVLHELIHRTSMMDPTPSGWPKDEWIIDEKMTNPDGHDPAEIFIYDTYYAQKVVMSKDKKEMEKAFYNADNYAMFAREAYFRGRCPQQDFKDPTAFEPDPRVSKPKKTGAPSAEWL
;
A
#
# COMPACT_ATOMS: atom_id res chain seq x y z
N MET A 1 5.71 8.93 -32.80
CA MET A 1 5.00 9.87 -31.89
C MET A 1 3.52 9.53 -31.85
N ARG A 2 3.03 8.90 -30.78
CA ARG A 2 1.60 8.91 -30.44
C ARG A 2 1.43 9.91 -29.31
N ARG A 3 1.05 11.15 -29.64
CA ARG A 3 0.52 12.10 -28.66
C ARG A 3 -0.84 11.53 -28.24
N PHE A 4 -0.92 10.87 -27.09
CA PHE A 4 -2.20 10.57 -26.48
C PHE A 4 -2.72 11.87 -25.86
N LEU A 5 -3.44 12.62 -26.68
CA LEU A 5 -4.30 13.70 -26.22
C LEU A 5 -5.28 13.12 -25.20
N CYS A 6 -5.16 13.54 -23.94
CA CYS A 6 -6.20 13.33 -22.94
C CYS A 6 -7.43 14.13 -23.37
N PHE A 7 -8.34 13.49 -24.10
CA PHE A 7 -9.61 14.08 -24.45
C PHE A 7 -10.54 14.02 -23.24
N SER A 8 -10.92 15.20 -22.74
CA SER A 8 -12.05 15.36 -21.84
C SER A 8 -13.32 15.39 -22.69
N LEU A 9 -14.06 14.27 -22.74
CA LEU A 9 -15.43 14.28 -23.25
C LEU A 9 -16.37 14.35 -22.05
N ALA A 10 -16.67 15.58 -21.63
CA ALA A 10 -17.78 15.84 -20.74
C ALA A 10 -19.08 15.62 -21.54
N THR A 11 -19.78 14.53 -21.25
CA THR A 11 -21.17 14.36 -21.70
C THR A 11 -22.06 14.21 -20.48
N LEU A 12 -22.81 15.27 -20.19
CA LEU A 12 -24.00 15.25 -19.34
C LEU A 12 -24.90 14.09 -19.79
N LEU A 13 -25.24 13.18 -18.88
CA LEU A 13 -26.49 12.44 -18.97
C LEU A 13 -27.11 12.29 -17.57
N LEU A 14 -28.36 12.72 -17.51
CA LEU A 14 -29.26 12.80 -16.37
C LEU A 14 -29.57 11.41 -15.78
N HIS A 15 -29.77 11.39 -14.47
CA HIS A 15 -30.41 10.27 -13.76
C HIS A 15 -31.82 10.00 -14.31
N PRO A 16 -32.26 8.73 -14.22
CA PRO A 16 -33.45 8.49 -13.43
C PRO A 16 -33.20 7.43 -12.35
N THR A 17 -33.49 7.82 -11.11
CA THR A 17 -33.71 6.94 -9.97
C THR A 17 -34.82 5.95 -10.27
N HIS A 18 -34.65 4.65 -10.01
CA HIS A 18 -35.70 3.73 -9.52
C HIS A 18 -35.06 2.46 -8.93
N GLY A 19 -35.18 2.32 -7.60
CA GLY A 19 -35.48 1.07 -6.89
C GLY A 19 -34.54 -0.13 -7.01
N GLN A 20 -33.47 -0.15 -6.22
CA GLN A 20 -33.06 -1.34 -5.46
C GLN A 20 -32.16 -0.91 -4.29
N ALA A 21 -32.61 -1.17 -3.06
CA ALA A 21 -31.86 -0.87 -1.84
C ALA A 21 -30.65 -1.81 -1.74
N ASN A 22 -29.51 -1.38 -2.28
CA ASN A 22 -28.21 -2.00 -2.01
C ASN A 22 -27.54 -1.28 -0.85
N SER A 23 -27.33 -2.02 0.24
CA SER A 23 -26.64 -1.63 1.47
C SER A 23 -25.12 -1.44 1.31
N GLN A 24 -24.65 -0.97 0.14
CA GLN A 24 -23.24 -0.64 -0.12
C GLN A 24 -22.94 0.87 -0.02
N HIS A 25 -23.95 1.71 0.20
CA HIS A 25 -23.82 3.16 0.12
C HIS A 25 -23.29 3.87 1.38
N LEU A 26 -22.79 3.14 2.38
CA LEU A 26 -22.38 3.69 3.69
C LEU A 26 -20.87 3.64 3.97
N LEU A 27 -20.01 3.39 2.97
CA LEU A 27 -18.56 3.17 3.19
C LEU A 27 -17.63 4.23 2.59
N THR A 28 -18.15 5.32 2.02
CA THR A 28 -17.33 6.29 1.27
C THR A 28 -17.71 7.74 1.56
N ASP A 29 -17.99 8.13 2.81
CA ASP A 29 -18.24 9.54 3.13
C ASP A 29 -16.95 10.38 2.90
N ASP A 30 -16.81 10.80 1.65
CA ASP A 30 -16.02 11.87 1.04
C ASP A 30 -14.49 11.88 1.28
N ILE A 31 -13.80 10.78 0.95
CA ILE A 31 -12.36 10.88 0.61
C ILE A 31 -12.24 11.40 -0.83
N ARG A 32 -12.13 12.72 -0.96
CA ARG A 32 -11.90 13.37 -2.25
C ARG A 32 -10.43 13.27 -2.59
N ILE A 33 -10.09 12.57 -3.67
CA ILE A 33 -8.80 12.77 -4.36
C ILE A 33 -8.84 14.19 -4.93
N GLN A 34 -8.33 15.16 -4.16
CA GLN A 34 -8.19 16.53 -4.61
C GLN A 34 -6.97 16.65 -5.51
N GLU A 35 -7.21 17.01 -6.77
CA GLU A 35 -6.20 17.53 -7.68
C GLU A 35 -5.80 18.89 -7.15
N ASP A 36 -4.61 19.00 -6.56
CA ASP A 36 -4.10 20.31 -6.27
C ASP A 36 -3.53 20.90 -7.57
N THR A 37 -4.40 21.58 -8.31
CA THR A 37 -3.99 22.46 -9.41
C THR A 37 -3.52 23.82 -8.88
N MET A 38 -3.53 24.05 -7.56
CA MET A 38 -3.51 25.40 -7.01
C MET A 38 -2.85 25.60 -5.63
N SER A 39 -1.83 24.84 -5.22
CA SER A 39 -0.99 25.29 -4.08
C SER A 39 0.43 24.73 -3.97
N ILE A 40 1.24 24.81 -5.03
CA ILE A 40 2.69 25.13 -4.91
C ILE A 40 3.10 25.92 -6.18
N PRO A 41 3.63 27.16 -6.09
CA PRO A 41 3.92 28.00 -7.28
C PRO A 41 5.01 27.49 -8.24
N PHE A 42 5.48 26.24 -8.15
CA PHE A 42 6.69 25.81 -8.87
C PHE A 42 6.64 24.44 -9.56
N ALA A 43 5.48 23.80 -9.69
CA ALA A 43 5.42 22.54 -10.40
C ALA A 43 4.19 22.40 -11.29
N ASN A 44 4.40 22.55 -12.60
CA ASN A 44 3.49 22.04 -13.62
C ASN A 44 3.48 20.50 -13.57
N SER A 45 2.92 19.90 -12.52
CA SER A 45 2.61 18.48 -12.55
C SER A 45 1.43 18.29 -13.50
N GLN A 46 1.61 17.44 -14.53
CA GLN A 46 0.50 17.05 -15.38
C GLN A 46 -0.61 16.44 -14.50
N PRO A 47 -1.89 16.84 -14.69
CA PRO A 47 -2.99 16.20 -13.97
C PRO A 47 -3.02 14.70 -14.27
N PHE A 48 -3.52 13.90 -13.34
CA PHE A 48 -3.74 12.48 -13.61
C PHE A 48 -4.62 12.31 -14.85
N CYS A 49 -4.23 11.41 -15.76
CA CYS A 49 -5.14 11.00 -16.81
C CYS A 49 -6.42 10.44 -16.14
N VAL A 50 -7.60 10.68 -16.71
CA VAL A 50 -8.89 10.23 -16.15
C VAL A 50 -8.88 8.74 -15.79
N HIS A 51 -8.21 7.93 -16.62
CA HIS A 51 -8.02 6.51 -16.38
C HIS A 51 -7.17 6.19 -15.15
N ASP A 52 -6.05 6.90 -14.95
CA ASP A 52 -5.14 6.69 -13.83
C ASP A 52 -5.81 7.10 -12.52
N LYS A 53 -6.57 8.20 -12.55
CA LYS A 53 -7.41 8.63 -11.42
C LYS A 53 -8.40 7.55 -11.01
N ALA A 54 -9.16 7.00 -11.97
CA ALA A 54 -10.12 5.93 -11.69
C ALA A 54 -9.45 4.68 -11.11
N ARG A 55 -8.24 4.33 -11.58
CA ARG A 55 -7.46 3.21 -11.03
C ARG A 55 -6.95 3.50 -9.61
N LEU A 56 -6.47 4.70 -9.33
CA LEU A 56 -6.05 5.09 -7.97
C LEU A 56 -7.24 5.14 -7.01
N THR A 57 -8.41 5.59 -7.46
CA THR A 57 -9.64 5.53 -6.67
C THR A 57 -9.98 4.09 -6.28
N ARG A 58 -9.99 3.15 -7.23
CA ARG A 58 -10.22 1.73 -6.93
C ARG A 58 -9.11 1.14 -6.05
N GLY A 59 -7.86 1.50 -6.29
CA GLY A 59 -6.75 1.12 -5.43
C GLY A 59 -6.93 1.63 -3.98
N PHE A 60 -7.44 2.84 -3.81
CA PHE A 60 -7.74 3.36 -2.48
C PHE A 60 -8.89 2.60 -1.80
N GLU A 61 -9.98 2.29 -2.54
CA GLU A 61 -11.08 1.47 -2.04
C GLU A 61 -10.60 0.06 -1.63
N ASP A 62 -9.74 -0.55 -2.46
CA ASP A 62 -9.08 -1.82 -2.16
C ASP A 62 -8.22 -1.71 -0.89
N ALA A 63 -7.45 -0.63 -0.71
CA ALA A 63 -6.66 -0.40 0.50
C ALA A 63 -7.55 -0.34 1.76
N MET A 64 -8.71 0.31 1.68
CA MET A 64 -9.68 0.35 2.79
C MET A 64 -10.26 -1.04 3.07
N LEU A 65 -10.56 -1.82 2.03
CA LEU A 65 -11.03 -3.19 2.16
C LEU A 65 -9.99 -4.09 2.83
N LEU A 66 -8.71 -3.99 2.45
CA LEU A 66 -7.60 -4.68 3.09
C LEU A 66 -7.50 -4.30 4.57
N ALA A 67 -7.51 -3.01 4.89
CA ALA A 67 -7.40 -2.52 6.27
C ALA A 67 -8.59 -3.00 7.15
N HIS A 68 -9.81 -2.96 6.62
CA HIS A 68 -10.98 -3.51 7.32
C HIS A 68 -10.88 -5.02 7.54
N THR A 69 -10.39 -5.75 6.54
CA THR A 69 -10.18 -7.19 6.66
C THR A 69 -9.12 -7.51 7.72
N ALA A 70 -8.01 -6.76 7.73
CA ALA A 70 -6.95 -6.88 8.71
C ALA A 70 -7.49 -6.72 10.14
N LEU A 71 -8.35 -5.71 10.39
CA LEU A 71 -8.99 -5.50 11.69
C LEU A 71 -9.83 -6.70 12.13
N ALA A 72 -10.69 -7.22 11.25
CA ALA A 72 -11.51 -8.39 11.54
C ALA A 72 -10.68 -9.63 11.86
N TRP A 73 -9.51 -9.77 11.23
CA TRP A 73 -8.56 -10.86 11.48
C TRP A 73 -7.75 -10.69 12.75
N ILE A 74 -7.35 -9.45 13.09
CA ILE A 74 -6.72 -9.13 14.36
C ILE A 74 -7.64 -9.54 15.50
N GLU A 75 -8.93 -9.23 15.43
CA GLU A 75 -9.88 -9.50 16.53
C GLU A 75 -10.16 -10.98 16.78
N LYS A 76 -9.72 -11.88 15.89
CA LYS A 76 -9.90 -13.32 16.07
C LYS A 76 -9.26 -13.81 17.38
N PRO A 77 -9.94 -14.72 18.11
CA PRO A 77 -9.40 -15.30 19.33
C PRO A 77 -8.17 -16.14 19.01
N THR A 78 -7.24 -16.27 19.95
CA THR A 78 -5.97 -17.01 19.74
C THR A 78 -6.14 -18.50 19.42
N THR A 79 -7.33 -19.04 19.69
CA THR A 79 -7.73 -20.41 19.36
C THR A 79 -8.20 -20.57 17.91
N ASP A 80 -8.54 -19.48 17.23
CA ASP A 80 -8.89 -19.48 15.82
C ASP A 80 -7.62 -19.74 15.00
N PRO A 81 -7.60 -20.71 14.07
CA PRO A 81 -6.50 -20.86 13.13
C PRO A 81 -6.13 -19.52 12.48
N ALA A 82 -7.07 -18.66 12.10
CA ALA A 82 -6.78 -17.34 11.54
C ALA A 82 -5.85 -16.47 12.41
N ALA A 83 -5.83 -16.67 13.74
CA ALA A 83 -4.94 -15.93 14.64
C ALA A 83 -3.45 -16.28 14.46
N HIS A 84 -3.11 -17.41 13.81
CA HIS A 84 -1.71 -17.70 13.47
C HIS A 84 -1.15 -16.74 12.43
N VAL A 85 -2.01 -16.17 11.58
CA VAL A 85 -1.60 -15.25 10.51
C VAL A 85 -0.99 -13.98 11.10
N PHE A 86 -1.58 -13.43 12.17
CA PHE A 86 -1.03 -12.27 12.84
C PHE A 86 0.42 -12.51 13.32
N LYS A 87 0.70 -13.70 13.87
CA LYS A 87 2.01 -14.07 14.40
C LYS A 87 3.09 -14.22 13.31
N LYS A 88 2.71 -14.33 12.04
CA LYS A 88 3.65 -14.36 10.91
C LYS A 88 4.27 -13.00 10.64
N TYR A 89 3.54 -11.93 10.93
CA TYR A 89 3.92 -10.55 10.57
C TYR A 89 4.23 -9.67 11.78
N PHE A 90 3.76 -10.04 12.98
CA PHE A 90 3.92 -9.25 14.19
C PHE A 90 4.06 -10.12 15.44
N LYS A 91 4.66 -9.57 16.51
CA LYS A 91 4.63 -10.21 17.83
C LYS A 91 3.23 -10.11 18.40
N THR A 92 2.77 -11.15 19.10
CA THR A 92 1.43 -11.15 19.74
C THR A 92 1.24 -9.98 20.72
N SER A 93 2.32 -9.49 21.35
CA SER A 93 2.30 -8.30 22.21
C SER A 93 1.90 -7.02 21.49
N ASP A 94 2.08 -6.95 20.17
CA ASP A 94 1.92 -5.74 19.38
C ASP A 94 0.48 -5.58 18.87
N LYS A 95 -0.38 -6.57 19.13
CA LYS A 95 -1.76 -6.64 18.64
C LYS A 95 -2.56 -5.36 18.81
N THR A 96 -2.52 -4.74 19.99
CA THR A 96 -3.21 -3.48 20.27
C THR A 96 -2.66 -2.32 19.44
N LYS A 97 -1.33 -2.23 19.28
CA LYS A 97 -0.69 -1.17 18.51
C LYS A 97 -0.98 -1.32 17.02
N VAL A 98 -0.85 -2.54 16.49
CA VAL A 98 -1.15 -2.85 15.08
C VAL A 98 -2.62 -2.57 14.76
N LYS A 99 -3.54 -2.94 15.68
CA LYS A 99 -4.96 -2.58 15.56
C LYS A 99 -5.15 -1.06 15.45
N ALA A 100 -4.50 -0.28 16.31
CA ALA A 100 -4.61 1.17 16.32
C ALA A 100 -4.12 1.82 15.01
N VAL A 101 -3.11 1.23 14.35
CA VAL A 101 -2.65 1.66 13.01
C VAL A 101 -3.75 1.48 11.97
N PHE A 102 -4.33 0.30 11.85
CA PHE A 102 -5.42 0.08 10.89
C PHE A 102 -6.67 0.90 11.20
N GLU A 103 -7.04 1.05 12.48
CA GLU A 103 -8.14 1.93 12.92
C GLU A 103 -7.88 3.40 12.58
N SER A 104 -6.62 3.83 12.54
CA SER A 104 -6.28 5.19 12.15
C SER A 104 -6.51 5.46 10.65
N ILE A 105 -6.40 4.41 9.82
CA ILE A 105 -6.65 4.48 8.38
C ILE A 105 -8.15 4.41 8.09
N VAL A 106 -8.87 3.45 8.66
CA VAL A 106 -10.29 3.25 8.35
C VAL A 106 -11.23 4.18 9.12
N GLY A 107 -10.77 4.74 10.23
CA GLY A 107 -11.59 5.50 11.18
C GLY A 107 -12.14 4.66 12.34
N ASP A 108 -12.43 5.34 13.44
CA ASP A 108 -13.03 4.69 14.63
C ASP A 108 -14.55 4.69 14.49
N ARG A 109 -15.11 3.53 14.11
CA ARG A 109 -16.55 3.31 13.97
C ARG A 109 -17.32 3.55 15.28
N ASN A 110 -16.67 3.43 16.43
CA ASN A 110 -17.30 3.63 17.74
C ASN A 110 -17.30 5.09 18.19
N LYS A 111 -16.43 5.91 17.60
CA LYS A 111 -16.32 7.35 17.94
C LYS A 111 -16.79 8.27 16.82
N PHE A 112 -17.32 7.73 15.72
CA PHE A 112 -17.72 8.49 14.53
C PHE A 112 -16.61 9.42 14.01
N VAL A 113 -15.35 9.03 14.20
CA VAL A 113 -14.20 9.75 13.63
C VAL A 113 -13.84 9.01 12.35
N SER A 114 -14.07 9.65 11.21
CA SER A 114 -13.77 9.04 9.92
C SER A 114 -12.25 8.88 9.74
N GLY A 115 -11.82 7.89 8.96
CA GLY A 115 -10.41 7.79 8.54
C GLY A 115 -9.95 9.09 7.86
N ASN A 116 -10.85 9.78 7.16
CA ASN A 116 -10.64 11.06 6.51
C ASN A 116 -10.28 12.19 7.49
N ASP A 117 -10.95 12.26 8.65
CA ASP A 117 -10.64 13.24 9.70
C ASP A 117 -9.22 13.06 10.26
N ARG A 118 -8.70 11.83 10.26
CA ARG A 118 -7.36 11.49 10.79
C ARG A 118 -6.26 11.54 9.73
N LEU A 119 -6.51 11.01 8.54
CA LEU A 119 -5.59 11.01 7.40
C LEU A 119 -5.38 12.41 6.82
N LYS A 120 -6.33 13.33 7.07
CA LYS A 120 -6.56 14.55 6.28
C LYS A 120 -6.78 14.18 4.81
N ASN A 121 -6.97 15.15 3.92
CA ASN A 121 -7.07 14.86 2.49
C ASN A 121 -5.82 14.06 2.03
N VAL A 122 -6.04 12.86 1.50
CA VAL A 122 -4.99 12.03 0.90
C VAL A 122 -4.80 12.54 -0.53
N HIS A 123 -3.61 13.08 -0.80
CA HIS A 123 -3.27 13.60 -2.11
C HIS A 123 -2.29 12.65 -2.80
N PHE A 124 -2.65 12.21 -4.00
CA PHE A 124 -1.73 11.56 -4.91
C PHE A 124 -1.14 12.60 -5.86
N THR A 125 0.11 12.43 -6.29
CA THR A 125 0.73 13.33 -7.26
C THR A 125 1.73 12.59 -8.15
N TYR A 126 1.92 13.07 -9.38
CA TYR A 126 3.06 12.68 -10.23
C TYR A 126 4.31 13.51 -9.96
N LEU A 127 4.22 14.49 -9.07
CA LEU A 127 5.29 15.41 -8.82
C LEU A 127 6.37 14.78 -7.93
N ASP A 128 7.37 14.20 -8.58
CA ASP A 128 8.56 13.66 -7.93
C ASP A 128 9.58 14.77 -7.60
N LEU A 129 9.26 15.65 -6.64
CA LEU A 129 10.12 16.78 -6.25
C LEU A 129 11.52 16.35 -5.78
N HIS A 130 11.63 15.14 -5.25
CA HIS A 130 12.86 14.65 -4.61
C HIS A 130 13.61 13.64 -5.48
N GLY A 131 13.13 13.33 -6.68
CA GLY A 131 13.70 12.28 -7.53
C GLY A 131 13.65 10.89 -6.89
N GLY A 132 12.68 10.66 -6.01
CA GLY A 132 12.51 9.41 -5.27
C GLY A 132 12.25 8.22 -6.18
N CYS A 133 11.52 8.41 -7.28
CA CYS A 133 11.16 7.33 -8.20
C CYS A 133 12.39 6.69 -8.89
N ASP A 134 13.41 7.49 -9.17
CA ASP A 134 14.63 7.09 -9.88
C ASP A 134 15.91 7.24 -9.03
N SER A 135 15.76 7.38 -7.69
CA SER A 135 16.90 7.67 -6.82
C SER A 135 18.02 6.64 -6.95
N ALA A 136 19.26 7.12 -7.14
CA ALA A 136 20.47 6.29 -7.18
C ALA A 136 20.78 5.59 -5.85
N THR A 137 20.16 6.00 -4.74
CA THR A 137 20.28 5.32 -3.44
C THR A 137 19.34 4.11 -3.31
N ASN A 138 18.47 3.88 -4.30
CA ASN A 138 17.66 2.68 -4.40
C ASN A 138 18.54 1.51 -4.90
N PRO A 139 18.52 0.33 -4.25
CA PRO A 139 19.23 -0.85 -4.75
C PRO A 139 18.80 -1.27 -6.17
N GLN A 140 17.62 -0.84 -6.64
CA GLN A 140 17.17 -1.00 -8.03
C GLN A 140 16.52 0.29 -8.53
N PRO A 141 17.29 1.26 -9.08
CA PRO A 141 16.74 2.50 -9.62
C PRO A 141 15.61 2.21 -10.64
N GLY A 142 14.49 2.94 -10.52
CA GLY A 142 13.29 2.73 -11.35
C GLY A 142 12.38 1.58 -10.90
N SER A 143 12.60 0.99 -9.72
CA SER A 143 11.74 -0.07 -9.15
C SER A 143 10.66 0.42 -8.18
N ILE A 144 10.75 1.68 -7.72
CA ILE A 144 9.79 2.28 -6.77
C ILE A 144 8.47 2.52 -7.51
N LEU A 145 7.37 2.09 -6.90
CA LEU A 145 6.03 2.23 -7.47
C LEU A 145 5.35 3.49 -6.94
N MET A 146 5.49 3.74 -5.65
CA MET A 146 4.93 4.89 -4.92
C MET A 146 5.89 5.23 -3.78
N TYR A 147 5.81 6.46 -3.25
CA TYR A 147 6.47 6.82 -2.00
C TYR A 147 5.76 8.01 -1.32
N ASN A 148 5.92 8.15 0.00
CA ASN A 148 5.45 9.33 0.73
C ASN A 148 6.46 10.48 0.70
N SER A 149 6.03 11.65 0.23
CA SER A 149 6.81 12.88 0.38
C SER A 149 6.85 13.31 1.85
N GLN A 150 8.05 13.31 2.44
CA GLN A 150 8.29 13.90 3.75
C GLN A 150 8.52 15.41 3.60
N TRP A 151 7.75 16.23 4.31
CA TRP A 151 8.03 17.67 4.41
C TRP A 151 8.67 17.98 5.76
N HIS A 152 9.83 18.64 5.72
CA HIS A 152 10.65 18.96 6.91
C HIS A 152 10.09 20.10 7.78
N ASN A 153 8.89 20.61 7.51
CA ASN A 153 8.44 21.90 8.03
C ASN A 153 7.15 21.72 8.84
N LYS A 154 7.16 22.12 10.12
CA LYS A 154 6.07 21.93 11.08
C LYS A 154 4.75 22.65 10.77
N VAL A 155 4.69 23.50 9.73
CA VAL A 155 3.66 24.54 9.63
C VAL A 155 2.55 24.25 8.61
N GLU A 156 2.76 23.49 7.52
CA GLU A 156 1.68 23.21 6.55
C GLU A 156 1.77 21.76 6.04
N LYS A 157 0.69 21.00 6.26
CA LYS A 157 0.69 19.52 6.28
C LYS A 157 -0.19 18.84 5.19
N PRO A 158 -0.05 19.11 3.88
CA PRO A 158 -0.39 18.10 2.89
C PRO A 158 0.86 17.23 2.63
N SER A 159 0.92 16.05 3.25
CA SER A 159 1.82 14.99 2.76
C SER A 159 1.19 14.37 1.51
N PHE A 160 1.98 14.25 0.45
CA PHE A 160 1.55 13.64 -0.81
C PHE A 160 2.12 12.23 -0.94
N ILE A 161 1.32 11.33 -1.49
CA ILE A 161 1.79 10.06 -2.01
C ILE A 161 2.18 10.29 -3.47
N VAL A 162 3.48 10.21 -3.76
CA VAL A 162 4.01 10.34 -5.12
C VAL A 162 3.83 9.02 -5.83
N VAL A 163 3.21 9.04 -7.00
CA VAL A 163 2.98 7.88 -7.86
C VAL A 163 4.06 7.84 -8.92
N CYS A 164 4.91 6.81 -8.90
CA CYS A 164 6.01 6.69 -9.84
C CYS A 164 5.55 6.11 -11.18
N PRO A 165 6.18 6.48 -12.31
CA PRO A 165 5.83 5.95 -13.64
C PRO A 165 5.82 4.42 -13.72
N GLN A 166 6.67 3.77 -12.92
CA GLN A 166 6.80 2.31 -12.88
C GLN A 166 5.50 1.61 -12.44
N LEU A 167 4.65 2.24 -11.61
CA LEU A 167 3.34 1.69 -11.24
C LEU A 167 2.49 1.42 -12.48
N TRP A 168 2.56 2.29 -13.49
CA TRP A 168 1.76 2.21 -14.71
C TRP A 168 2.41 1.38 -15.81
N ALA A 169 3.74 1.26 -15.79
CA ALA A 169 4.46 0.33 -16.67
C ALA A 169 4.09 -1.13 -16.38
N ILE A 170 3.56 -1.40 -15.19
CA ILE A 170 3.15 -2.72 -14.75
C ILE A 170 1.61 -2.80 -14.69
N SER A 171 1.04 -3.80 -15.35
CA SER A 171 -0.38 -4.11 -15.25
C SER A 171 -0.71 -4.81 -13.93
N PHE A 172 -0.63 -4.07 -12.82
CA PHE A 172 -1.18 -4.54 -11.55
C PHE A 172 -2.70 -4.63 -11.64
N PRO A 173 -3.30 -5.78 -11.29
CA PRO A 173 -4.75 -5.92 -11.25
C PRO A 173 -5.35 -5.14 -10.08
N ASP A 174 -6.64 -4.84 -10.18
CA ASP A 174 -7.45 -4.45 -9.03
C ASP A 174 -7.62 -5.69 -8.12
N MET A 175 -7.67 -5.51 -6.81
CA MET A 175 -7.63 -6.62 -5.86
C MET A 175 -8.85 -7.54 -5.98
N SER A 176 -10.00 -6.97 -6.37
CA SER A 176 -11.23 -7.71 -6.63
C SER A 176 -11.15 -8.66 -7.82
N ASP A 177 -10.22 -8.42 -8.75
CA ASP A 177 -10.12 -9.14 -10.02
C ASP A 177 -9.20 -10.35 -9.91
N ILE A 178 -8.35 -10.40 -8.88
CA ILE A 178 -7.47 -11.54 -8.61
C ILE A 178 -8.32 -12.73 -8.16
N LYS A 179 -8.37 -13.77 -8.98
CA LYS A 179 -9.15 -14.98 -8.67
C LYS A 179 -8.33 -15.97 -7.87
N CYS A 180 -8.99 -16.78 -7.05
CA CYS A 180 -8.32 -17.78 -6.22
C CYS A 180 -7.53 -18.77 -7.09
N GLU A 181 -8.09 -19.21 -8.22
CA GLU A 181 -7.44 -20.13 -9.16
C GLU A 181 -6.22 -19.55 -9.90
N GLU A 182 -6.04 -18.22 -9.90
CA GLU A 182 -4.90 -17.57 -10.57
C GLU A 182 -3.66 -17.49 -9.65
N VAL A 183 -3.90 -17.50 -8.34
CA VAL A 183 -2.87 -17.41 -7.30
C VAL A 183 -2.63 -18.73 -6.57
N CYS A 184 -3.40 -19.76 -6.91
CA CYS A 184 -3.36 -21.10 -6.32
C CYS A 184 -3.18 -22.17 -7.38
N THR A 185 -2.44 -23.24 -7.04
CA THR A 185 -2.54 -24.51 -7.77
C THR A 185 -3.69 -25.34 -7.20
N ALA A 186 -4.06 -26.46 -7.84
CA ALA A 186 -5.09 -27.37 -7.33
C ALA A 186 -4.82 -27.92 -5.91
N GLN A 187 -3.60 -27.78 -5.39
CA GLN A 187 -3.15 -28.41 -4.14
C GLN A 187 -2.65 -27.40 -3.09
N SER A 188 -2.29 -26.16 -3.48
CA SER A 188 -1.91 -25.09 -2.55
C SER A 188 -1.71 -23.74 -3.25
N CYS A 189 -1.84 -22.65 -2.50
CA CYS A 189 -1.41 -21.31 -2.88
C CYS A 189 -0.11 -20.97 -2.15
N THR A 190 0.79 -20.25 -2.80
CA THR A 190 1.93 -19.62 -2.13
C THR A 190 1.76 -18.11 -2.26
N PHE A 191 1.89 -17.37 -1.16
CA PHE A 191 1.91 -15.91 -1.22
C PHE A 191 3.07 -15.46 -2.12
N SER A 192 2.74 -14.71 -3.17
CA SER A 192 3.67 -14.36 -4.25
C SER A 192 3.29 -13.03 -4.89
N TYR A 193 4.13 -12.55 -5.80
CA TYR A 193 3.87 -11.33 -6.57
C TYR A 193 2.53 -11.32 -7.33
N ARG A 194 1.93 -12.48 -7.58
CA ARG A 194 0.64 -12.61 -8.29
C ARG A 194 -0.54 -12.05 -7.49
N MET A 195 -0.37 -11.91 -6.17
CA MET A 195 -1.37 -11.32 -5.28
C MET A 195 -1.21 -9.81 -5.11
N ARG A 196 -0.21 -9.20 -5.77
CA ARG A 196 0.05 -7.75 -5.71
C ARG A 196 -0.98 -6.95 -6.50
N SER A 197 -1.48 -5.89 -5.89
CA SER A 197 -2.48 -4.99 -6.46
C SER A 197 -2.13 -3.53 -6.17
N ILE A 198 -2.76 -2.58 -6.88
CA ILE A 198 -2.60 -1.15 -6.57
C ILE A 198 -3.04 -0.86 -5.14
N GLY A 199 -4.10 -1.52 -4.65
CA GLY A 199 -4.58 -1.30 -3.28
C GLY A 199 -3.61 -1.76 -2.18
N GLU A 200 -2.80 -2.78 -2.44
CA GLU A 200 -1.69 -3.15 -1.54
C GLU A 200 -0.67 -2.00 -1.42
N PHE A 201 -0.25 -1.41 -2.55
CA PHE A 201 0.72 -0.30 -2.54
C PHE A 201 0.12 0.97 -1.92
N VAL A 202 -1.13 1.28 -2.23
CA VAL A 202 -1.81 2.41 -1.57
C VAL A 202 -1.90 2.18 -0.07
N LEU A 203 -2.23 0.98 0.39
CA LEU A 203 -2.24 0.66 1.83
C LEU A 203 -0.84 0.84 2.46
N HIS A 204 0.21 0.31 1.82
CA HIS A 204 1.59 0.49 2.27
C HIS A 204 1.93 1.98 2.48
N GLU A 205 1.60 2.83 1.52
CA GLU A 205 1.84 4.27 1.64
C GLU A 205 0.97 4.94 2.72
N LEU A 206 -0.28 4.50 2.89
CA LEU A 206 -1.12 5.02 3.97
C LEU A 206 -0.58 4.63 5.35
N ILE A 207 0.07 3.47 5.48
CA ILE A 207 0.67 3.01 6.72
C ILE A 207 1.81 3.94 7.17
N HIS A 208 2.69 4.37 6.26
CA HIS A 208 3.71 5.39 6.59
C HIS A 208 3.09 6.67 7.17
N ARG A 209 1.96 7.10 6.61
CA ARG A 209 1.24 8.32 7.04
C ARG A 209 0.65 8.23 8.44
N THR A 210 0.42 7.03 8.98
CA THR A 210 -0.18 6.88 10.33
C THR A 210 0.68 7.50 11.43
N SER A 211 2.01 7.49 11.26
CA SER A 211 2.95 8.17 12.16
C SER A 211 2.85 9.71 12.13
N MET A 212 2.26 10.27 11.07
CA MET A 212 2.09 11.71 10.86
C MET A 212 0.68 12.22 11.25
N MET A 213 -0.20 11.33 11.70
CA MET A 213 -1.57 11.65 12.08
C MET A 213 -1.67 12.38 13.42
N ASP A 214 -2.65 13.28 13.51
CA ASP A 214 -2.98 14.05 14.71
C ASP A 214 -4.46 13.83 15.07
N PRO A 215 -4.80 13.35 16.29
CA PRO A 215 -3.88 12.92 17.34
C PRO A 215 -3.24 11.56 17.02
N THR A 216 -1.96 11.45 17.37
CA THR A 216 -1.22 10.20 17.31
C THR A 216 -1.96 9.14 18.13
N PRO A 217 -2.15 7.89 17.63
CA PRO A 217 -2.87 6.85 18.37
C PRO A 217 -2.31 6.63 19.78
N SER A 218 -3.19 6.36 20.75
CA SER A 218 -2.79 6.13 22.14
C SER A 218 -1.82 4.94 22.24
N GLY A 219 -0.68 5.13 22.91
CA GLY A 219 0.36 4.12 23.04
C GLY A 219 1.38 4.10 21.89
N TRP A 220 1.24 5.01 20.92
CA TRP A 220 2.27 5.29 19.93
C TRP A 220 3.43 6.07 20.57
N PRO A 221 4.68 5.64 20.42
CA PRO A 221 5.81 6.42 20.91
C PRO A 221 5.92 7.72 20.12
N LYS A 222 6.11 8.84 20.83
CA LYS A 222 6.33 10.14 20.18
C LYS A 222 7.61 10.05 19.34
N ASP A 223 7.55 10.58 18.13
CA ASP A 223 8.68 10.65 17.18
C ASP A 223 9.13 9.31 16.56
N GLU A 224 8.35 8.23 16.70
CA GLU A 224 8.58 6.97 15.97
C GLU A 224 7.73 6.88 14.71
N TRP A 225 8.35 6.42 13.62
CA TRP A 225 7.77 6.40 12.27
C TRP A 225 7.69 4.96 11.78
N ILE A 226 6.59 4.60 11.11
CA ILE A 226 6.57 3.39 10.29
C ILE A 226 7.25 3.75 8.97
N ILE A 227 8.36 3.09 8.67
CA ILE A 227 9.21 3.35 7.50
C ILE A 227 9.45 2.06 6.73
N ASP A 228 10.20 2.15 5.63
CA ASP A 228 10.77 0.98 4.97
C ASP A 228 12.02 0.54 5.71
N GLU A 229 11.83 -0.43 6.60
CA GLU A 229 12.91 -0.95 7.43
C GLU A 229 13.84 -1.85 6.63
N LYS A 230 15.09 -1.92 7.10
CA LYS A 230 16.08 -2.89 6.59
C LYS A 230 16.37 -3.94 7.64
N MET A 231 16.62 -5.16 7.20
CA MET A 231 17.11 -6.24 8.05
C MET A 231 18.45 -6.77 7.55
N THR A 232 19.24 -7.33 8.46
CA THR A 232 20.36 -8.19 8.10
C THR A 232 19.87 -9.28 7.14
N ASN A 233 20.56 -9.48 6.02
CA ASN A 233 20.14 -10.42 4.99
C ASN A 233 20.04 -11.85 5.57
N PRO A 234 18.82 -12.42 5.65
CA PRO A 234 18.60 -13.70 6.31
C PRO A 234 19.22 -14.87 5.53
N ASP A 235 19.54 -14.67 4.25
CA ASP A 235 20.14 -15.69 3.39
C ASP A 235 21.68 -15.65 3.44
N GLY A 236 22.27 -14.68 4.16
CA GLY A 236 23.73 -14.60 4.38
C GLY A 236 24.52 -14.21 3.12
N HIS A 237 23.86 -13.60 2.14
CA HIS A 237 24.44 -13.16 0.87
C HIS A 237 24.62 -11.63 0.83
N ASP A 238 25.35 -11.13 -0.17
CA ASP A 238 25.42 -9.70 -0.51
C ASP A 238 24.09 -9.27 -1.18
N PRO A 239 23.48 -8.11 -0.82
CA PRO A 239 23.89 -7.14 0.20
C PRO A 239 23.69 -7.65 1.63
N ALA A 240 24.57 -7.24 2.54
CA ALA A 240 24.52 -7.61 3.97
C ALA A 240 23.24 -7.15 4.67
N GLU A 241 22.60 -6.09 4.17
CA GLU A 241 21.29 -5.61 4.59
C GLU A 241 20.36 -5.49 3.39
N ILE A 242 19.09 -5.81 3.60
CA ILE A 242 18.04 -5.75 2.60
C ILE A 242 16.83 -5.01 3.16
N PHE A 243 16.06 -4.36 2.30
CA PHE A 243 14.76 -3.83 2.70
C PHE A 243 13.78 -4.99 2.98
N ILE A 244 12.93 -4.80 3.98
CA ILE A 244 11.91 -5.77 4.36
C ILE A 244 10.70 -5.60 3.44
N TYR A 245 10.86 -6.01 2.19
CA TYR A 245 9.79 -6.00 1.18
C TYR A 245 9.27 -7.41 0.87
N ASP A 246 7.98 -7.50 0.55
CA ASP A 246 7.25 -8.75 0.28
C ASP A 246 7.08 -9.65 1.52
N THR A 247 6.19 -10.64 1.39
CA THR A 247 5.83 -11.61 2.42
C THR A 247 7.05 -12.37 2.93
N TYR A 248 8.01 -12.73 2.08
CA TYR A 248 9.19 -13.50 2.52
C TYR A 248 10.00 -12.74 3.58
N TYR A 249 10.43 -11.51 3.29
CA TYR A 249 11.24 -10.75 4.24
C TYR A 249 10.40 -10.25 5.44
N ALA A 250 9.13 -9.88 5.22
CA ALA A 250 8.22 -9.52 6.30
C ALA A 250 8.03 -10.64 7.33
N GLN A 251 8.01 -11.90 6.91
CA GLN A 251 7.96 -13.05 7.82
C GLN A 251 9.33 -13.33 8.46
N LYS A 252 10.42 -13.22 7.69
CA LYS A 252 11.78 -13.49 8.19
C LYS A 252 12.22 -12.54 9.30
N VAL A 253 11.86 -11.27 9.23
CA VAL A 253 12.20 -10.31 10.30
C VAL A 253 11.59 -10.74 11.64
N VAL A 254 10.34 -11.23 11.65
CA VAL A 254 9.65 -11.72 12.86
C VAL A 254 10.30 -12.99 13.40
N MET A 255 10.87 -13.82 12.52
CA MET A 255 11.59 -15.04 12.88
C MET A 255 13.05 -14.81 13.30
N SER A 256 13.52 -13.56 13.29
CA SER A 256 14.90 -13.24 13.66
C SER A 256 15.20 -13.64 15.11
N LYS A 257 16.41 -14.18 15.33
CA LYS A 257 16.92 -14.47 16.68
C LYS A 257 17.36 -13.19 17.41
N ASP A 258 17.68 -12.14 16.67
CA ASP A 258 17.98 -10.83 17.25
C ASP A 258 16.65 -10.12 17.58
N LYS A 259 16.47 -9.78 18.85
CA LYS A 259 15.27 -9.09 19.34
C LYS A 259 15.11 -7.71 18.69
N LYS A 260 16.19 -7.00 18.39
CA LYS A 260 16.15 -5.67 17.76
C LYS A 260 15.69 -5.77 16.31
N GLU A 261 16.21 -6.73 15.56
CA GLU A 261 15.71 -7.04 14.21
C GLU A 261 14.23 -7.39 14.26
N MET A 262 13.82 -8.27 15.18
CA MET A 262 12.41 -8.64 15.34
C MET A 262 11.50 -7.45 15.69
N GLU A 263 12.00 -6.40 16.34
CA GLU A 263 11.23 -5.18 16.62
C GLU A 263 10.94 -4.36 15.37
N LYS A 264 11.80 -4.43 14.34
CA LYS A 264 11.59 -3.73 13.06
C LYS A 264 10.31 -4.16 12.35
N ALA A 265 9.83 -5.38 12.58
CA ALA A 265 8.57 -5.86 12.01
C ALA A 265 7.38 -4.93 12.32
N PHE A 266 7.36 -4.33 13.51
CA PHE A 266 6.31 -3.38 13.89
C PHE A 266 6.47 -2.01 13.19
N TYR A 267 7.70 -1.62 12.87
CA TYR A 267 8.03 -0.33 12.24
C TYR A 267 8.12 -0.41 10.71
N ASN A 268 7.91 -1.59 10.12
CA ASN A 268 7.97 -1.80 8.69
C ASN A 268 6.57 -1.73 8.04
N ALA A 269 6.37 -0.87 7.04
CA ALA A 269 5.06 -0.73 6.39
C ALA A 269 4.61 -2.01 5.66
N ASP A 270 5.55 -2.73 5.04
CA ASP A 270 5.22 -3.95 4.31
C ASP A 270 4.72 -5.08 5.21
N ASN A 271 5.13 -5.14 6.48
CA ASN A 271 4.56 -6.10 7.44
C ASN A 271 3.03 -5.92 7.59
N TYR A 272 2.54 -4.68 7.57
CA TYR A 272 1.10 -4.39 7.63
C TYR A 272 0.40 -4.74 6.32
N ALA A 273 0.98 -4.33 5.18
CA ALA A 273 0.42 -4.60 3.86
C ALA A 273 0.33 -6.11 3.59
N MET A 274 1.40 -6.87 3.90
CA MET A 274 1.44 -8.32 3.73
C MET A 274 0.45 -9.05 4.65
N PHE A 275 0.33 -8.61 5.91
CA PHE A 275 -0.67 -9.15 6.84
C PHE A 275 -2.10 -8.95 6.30
N ALA A 276 -2.43 -7.73 5.86
CA ALA A 276 -3.75 -7.40 5.34
C ALA A 276 -4.08 -8.19 4.06
N ARG A 277 -3.09 -8.33 3.17
CA ARG A 277 -3.19 -9.14 1.95
C ARG A 277 -3.47 -10.61 2.25
N GLU A 278 -2.70 -11.21 3.16
CA GLU A 278 -2.90 -12.62 3.55
C GLU A 278 -4.27 -12.83 4.20
N ALA A 279 -4.69 -11.92 5.09
CA ALA A 279 -6.02 -11.94 5.70
C ALA A 279 -7.15 -11.90 4.65
N TYR A 280 -7.02 -11.03 3.64
CA TYR A 280 -7.97 -10.94 2.54
C TYR A 280 -8.05 -12.22 1.72
N PHE A 281 -6.94 -12.72 1.19
CA PHE A 281 -6.96 -13.89 0.32
C PHE A 281 -7.37 -15.16 1.06
N ARG A 282 -7.00 -15.34 2.33
CA ARG A 282 -7.50 -16.48 3.12
C ARG A 282 -9.00 -16.38 3.39
N GLY A 283 -9.52 -15.17 3.60
CA GLY A 283 -10.96 -14.95 3.76
C GLY A 283 -11.75 -15.20 2.47
N ARG A 284 -11.20 -14.75 1.33
CA ARG A 284 -11.83 -14.88 0.00
C ARG A 284 -11.69 -16.28 -0.60
N CYS A 285 -10.62 -16.99 -0.29
CA CYS A 285 -10.30 -18.32 -0.80
C CYS A 285 -10.24 -19.37 0.32
N PRO A 286 -11.34 -19.59 1.09
CA PRO A 286 -11.29 -20.37 2.33
C PRO A 286 -11.07 -21.88 2.13
N GLN A 287 -11.24 -22.37 0.91
CA GLN A 287 -11.03 -23.78 0.54
C GLN A 287 -9.58 -24.08 0.14
N GLN A 288 -8.72 -23.07 0.11
CA GLN A 288 -7.35 -23.22 -0.35
C GLN A 288 -6.36 -23.30 0.82
N ASP A 289 -5.34 -24.14 0.68
CA ASP A 289 -4.21 -24.20 1.60
C ASP A 289 -3.13 -23.20 1.19
N PHE A 290 -2.98 -22.13 1.98
CA PHE A 290 -1.97 -21.10 1.75
C PHE A 290 -0.68 -21.42 2.51
N LYS A 291 0.39 -21.63 1.74
CA LYS A 291 1.75 -21.87 2.21
C LYS A 291 2.56 -20.57 2.25
N ASP A 292 3.47 -20.52 3.21
CA ASP A 292 4.42 -19.43 3.34
C ASP A 292 5.53 -19.54 2.28
N PRO A 293 6.01 -18.43 1.72
CA PRO A 293 7.12 -18.45 0.77
C PRO A 293 8.40 -18.90 1.48
N THR A 294 9.14 -19.82 0.84
CA THR A 294 10.42 -20.32 1.37
C THR A 294 11.63 -19.54 0.85
N ALA A 295 11.42 -18.66 -0.14
CA ALA A 295 12.43 -17.79 -0.72
C ALA A 295 11.76 -16.49 -1.21
N PHE A 296 12.56 -15.43 -1.39
CA PHE A 296 12.11 -14.22 -2.06
C PHE A 296 11.80 -14.50 -3.53
N GLU A 297 10.60 -14.13 -3.97
CA GLU A 297 10.18 -14.27 -5.37
C GLU A 297 10.07 -12.87 -5.99
N PRO A 298 11.11 -12.38 -6.71
CA PRO A 298 11.05 -11.06 -7.31
C PRO A 298 9.90 -10.99 -8.32
N ASP A 299 9.15 -9.89 -8.29
CA ASP A 299 8.12 -9.65 -9.28
C ASP A 299 8.77 -9.56 -10.68
N PRO A 300 8.48 -10.50 -11.60
CA PRO A 300 9.08 -10.50 -12.93
C PRO A 300 8.67 -9.27 -13.75
N ARG A 301 7.62 -8.54 -13.34
CA ARG A 301 7.18 -7.29 -13.95
C ARG A 301 8.04 -6.10 -13.52
N VAL A 302 8.66 -6.17 -12.34
CA VAL A 302 9.54 -5.11 -11.80
C VAL A 302 11.00 -5.32 -12.21
N SER A 303 11.46 -6.57 -12.27
CA SER A 303 12.87 -6.94 -12.50
C SER A 303 13.36 -6.86 -13.96
N LYS A 304 12.51 -6.44 -14.90
CA LYS A 304 12.89 -6.19 -16.29
C LYS A 304 12.46 -4.80 -16.76
N PRO A 305 13.28 -3.75 -16.58
CA PRO A 305 13.35 -2.77 -17.64
C PRO A 305 13.89 -3.54 -18.86
N LYS A 306 13.04 -3.79 -19.87
CA LYS A 306 13.61 -4.00 -21.20
C LYS A 306 14.49 -2.77 -21.44
N LYS A 307 15.78 -2.98 -21.75
CA LYS A 307 16.56 -1.99 -22.49
C LYS A 307 15.90 -1.80 -23.85
N THR A 308 14.77 -1.11 -23.91
CA THR A 308 14.33 -0.40 -25.10
C THR A 308 15.08 0.92 -25.04
N GLY A 309 15.94 1.13 -26.04
CA GLY A 309 16.94 2.19 -26.08
C GLY A 309 16.44 3.51 -25.53
N ALA A 310 17.28 4.13 -24.69
CA ALA A 310 17.14 5.51 -24.31
C ALA A 310 16.81 6.36 -25.56
N PRO A 311 15.72 7.13 -25.56
CA PRO A 311 15.80 8.43 -26.20
C PRO A 311 16.73 9.25 -25.32
N SER A 312 17.87 9.64 -25.90
CA SER A 312 18.81 10.58 -25.33
C SER A 312 18.09 11.80 -24.77
N ALA A 313 18.63 12.33 -23.69
CA ALA A 313 18.39 13.69 -23.22
C ALA A 313 18.49 14.67 -24.39
N GLU A 314 17.36 15.11 -24.92
CA GLU A 314 17.26 16.24 -25.85
C GLU A 314 15.81 16.62 -26.12
N TRP A 315 15.01 16.96 -25.10
CA TRP A 315 13.76 17.70 -25.35
C TRP A 315 13.50 18.69 -24.22
N LEU A 316 13.96 19.92 -24.47
CA LEU A 316 13.32 21.16 -24.07
C LEU A 316 11.82 21.16 -24.43
#